data_AF-A0A3D3DLT6-F1
#
_entry.id   AF-A0A3D3DLT6-F1
#
_cell.length_a   1.000
_cell.length_b   1.000
_cell.length_c   1.000
_cell.angle_alpha   90.00
_cell.angle_beta   90.00
_cell.angle_gamma   90.00
#
_symmetry.space_group_name_H-M   'P 1'
#
loop_
_entity.id
_entity.type
_entity.pdbx_description
1 polymer ?
#
loop_
_entity_poly.entity_id
_entity_poly.type
_entity_poly.pdbx_seq_one_letter_code
_entity_poly.pdbx_strand_id
1 'polypeptide(L)'
;MKRQVLVILSNRLNRLQKPRFIEITCDEQGNILRQSTLRRPPREARFDEVWENDDGKTDFASCHSFKRQYGHALQKPKNRAR
;
A
#
# COMPACT_ATOMS: atom_id res chain seq x y z
N MET A 1 15.74 -10.07 4.44
CA MET A 1 14.31 -9.99 4.78
C MET A 1 13.54 -9.36 3.62
N LYS A 2 12.27 -9.72 3.38
CA LYS A 2 11.44 -9.11 2.32
C LYS A 2 10.35 -8.28 2.99
N ARG A 3 10.14 -7.05 2.51
CA ARG A 3 9.10 -6.14 3.01
C ARG A 3 7.94 -6.13 2.03
N GLN A 4 6.74 -6.40 2.51
CA GLN A 4 5.51 -6.26 1.73
C GLN A 4 4.86 -4.93 2.05
N VAL A 5 4.71 -4.09 1.04
CA VAL A 5 4.10 -2.78 1.11
C VAL A 5 2.79 -2.81 0.34
N LEU A 6 1.72 -2.37 0.99
CA LEU A 6 0.45 -2.10 0.33
C LEU A 6 0.38 -0.63 -0.03
N VAL A 7 0.13 -0.33 -1.31
CA VAL A 7 -0.18 1.02 -1.76
C VAL A 7 -1.66 1.11 -2.11
N ILE A 8 -2.35 2.05 -1.48
CA ILE A 8 -3.75 2.37 -1.71
C ILE A 8 -3.79 3.64 -2.55
N LEU A 9 -4.26 3.52 -3.79
CA LEU A 9 -4.53 4.66 -4.66
C LEU A 9 -6.00 5.03 -4.52
N SER A 10 -6.26 6.18 -3.93
CA SER A 10 -7.58 6.74 -3.70
C SER A 10 -7.70 8.08 -4.43
N ASN A 11 -8.94 8.54 -4.62
CA ASN A 11 -9.20 9.86 -5.19
C ASN A 11 -9.94 10.72 -4.16
N ARG A 12 -9.25 11.73 -3.63
CA ARG A 12 -9.87 12.67 -2.69
C ARG A 12 -11.01 13.48 -3.30
N LEU A 13 -10.87 13.83 -4.58
CA LEU A 13 -11.81 14.69 -5.32
C LEU A 13 -13.02 13.91 -5.85
N ASN A 14 -12.86 12.61 -6.14
CA ASN A 14 -13.94 11.76 -6.64
C ASN A 14 -14.13 10.52 -5.77
N ARG A 15 -15.01 10.61 -4.78
CA ARG A 15 -15.35 9.50 -3.86
C ARG A 15 -16.05 8.31 -4.51
N LEU A 16 -16.61 8.47 -5.73
CA LEU A 16 -17.23 7.37 -6.47
C LEU A 16 -16.19 6.49 -7.16
N GLN A 17 -14.98 7.01 -7.39
CA GLN A 17 -13.90 6.21 -7.95
C GLN A 17 -13.41 5.22 -6.90
N LYS A 18 -13.55 3.93 -7.21
CA LYS A 18 -13.09 2.86 -6.31
C LYS A 18 -11.57 2.92 -6.15
N PRO A 19 -11.07 2.82 -4.90
CA PRO A 19 -9.63 2.80 -4.66
C PRO A 19 -9.00 1.55 -5.26
N ARG A 20 -7.75 1.69 -5.71
CA ARG A 20 -6.94 0.58 -6.22
C ARG A 20 -5.92 0.19 -5.17
N PHE A 21 -5.63 -1.10 -5.12
CA PHE A 21 -4.70 -1.68 -4.17
C PHE A 21 -3.54 -2.28 -4.95
N ILE A 22 -2.32 -1.88 -4.63
CA ILE A 22 -1.10 -2.36 -5.29
C ILE A 22 -0.22 -2.97 -4.22
N GLU A 23 0.09 -4.25 -4.40
CA GLU A 23 1.04 -4.96 -3.57
C GLU A 23 2.43 -4.80 -4.16
N ILE A 24 3.36 -4.31 -3.35
CA ILE A 24 4.76 -4.14 -3.69
C ILE A 24 5.59 -4.99 -2.73
N THR A 25 6.44 -5.85 -3.28
CA THR A 25 7.43 -6.58 -2.51
C THR A 25 8.78 -5.91 -2.74
N CYS A 26 9.39 -5.41 -1.66
CA CYS A 26 10.69 -4.77 -1.68
C CYS A 26 11.72 -5.62 -0.92
N ASP A 27 12.99 -5.45 -1.29
CA ASP A 27 14.11 -5.93 -0.47
C ASP A 27 14.42 -4.96 0.69
N GLU A 28 15.48 -5.23 1.44
CA GLU A 28 15.90 -4.38 2.57
C GLU A 28 16.52 -3.05 2.15
N GLN A 29 17.00 -2.97 0.91
CA GLN A 29 17.65 -1.80 0.31
C GLN A 29 16.62 -0.85 -0.32
N GLY A 30 15.36 -1.29 -0.45
CA GLY A 30 14.27 -0.52 -1.04
C GLY A 30 14.06 -0.79 -2.53
N ASN A 31 14.76 -1.77 -3.10
CA ASN A 31 14.52 -2.18 -4.48
C ASN A 31 13.21 -2.94 -4.59
N ILE A 32 12.41 -2.59 -5.60
CA ILE A 32 11.15 -3.24 -5.89
C ILE A 32 11.46 -4.58 -6.58
N LEU A 33 11.19 -5.69 -5.88
CA LEU A 33 11.35 -7.04 -6.41
C LEU A 33 10.12 -7.46 -7.23
N ARG A 34 8.92 -7.02 -6.81
CA ARG A 34 7.66 -7.36 -7.47
C ARG A 34 6.61 -6.30 -7.21
N GLN A 35 5.85 -5.96 -8.25
CA GLN A 35 4.66 -5.12 -8.16
C GLN A 35 3.46 -5.88 -8.72
N SER A 36 2.32 -5.84 -8.03
CA SER A 36 1.09 -6.48 -8.50
C SER A 36 -0.15 -5.69 -8.09
N THR A 37 -1.02 -5.40 -9.05
CA THR A 37 -2.30 -4.74 -8.78
C THR A 37 -3.34 -5.75 -8.29
N LEU A 38 -3.90 -5.52 -7.11
CA LEU A 38 -4.95 -6.34 -6.54
C LEU A 38 -6.32 -5.91 -7.08
N ARG A 39 -7.07 -6.88 -7.59
CA ARG A 39 -8.45 -6.64 -8.08
C ARG A 39 -9.46 -6.40 -6.95
N ARG A 40 -9.10 -6.77 -5.72
CA ARG A 40 -9.97 -6.67 -4.53
C ARG A 40 -9.17 -6.11 -3.35
N PRO A 41 -9.82 -5.41 -2.42
CA PRO A 41 -9.16 -4.96 -1.19
C PRO A 41 -8.66 -6.20 -0.41
N PRO A 42 -7.44 -6.16 0.13
CA PRO A 42 -6.98 -7.16 1.08
C PRO A 42 -7.91 -7.20 2.29
N ARG A 43 -8.10 -8.40 2.86
CA ARG A 43 -8.93 -8.61 4.05
C ARG A 43 -8.12 -8.86 5.31
N GLU A 44 -6.81 -9.08 5.16
CA GLU A 44 -5.93 -9.55 6.22
C GLU A 44 -4.78 -8.57 6.46
N ALA A 45 -4.39 -8.46 7.73
CA ALA A 45 -3.28 -7.64 8.20
C ALA A 45 -1.92 -8.27 7.87
N ARG A 46 -1.55 -8.31 6.58
CA ARG A 46 -0.35 -9.02 6.09
C ARG A 46 0.78 -8.14 5.56
N PHE A 47 0.59 -6.82 5.50
CA PHE A 47 1.59 -5.92 4.94
C PHE A 47 2.46 -5.33 6.05
N ASP A 48 3.75 -5.23 5.82
CA ASP A 48 4.68 -4.61 6.76
C ASP A 48 4.47 -3.08 6.80
N GLU A 49 4.09 -2.51 5.66
CA GLU A 49 3.78 -1.09 5.51
C GLU A 49 2.53 -0.88 4.67
N VAL A 50 1.76 0.16 5.00
CA VAL A 50 0.62 0.61 4.20
C VAL A 50 0.85 2.06 3.84
N TRP A 51 0.73 2.36 2.56
CA TRP A 51 0.99 3.66 1.96
C TRP A 51 -0.27 4.07 1.21
N GLU A 52 -0.65 5.34 1.28
CA GLU A 52 -1.83 5.87 0.62
C GLU A 52 -1.46 7.08 -0.23
N ASN A 53 -2.03 7.13 -1.44
CA ASN A 53 -2.02 8.31 -2.30
C ASN A 53 -3.47 8.71 -2.56
N ASP A 54 -3.74 10.01 -2.47
CA ASP A 54 -5.08 10.59 -2.61
C ASP A 54 -5.25 11.44 -3.89
N ASP A 55 -4.29 11.36 -4.82
CA ASP A 55 -4.19 12.16 -6.05
C ASP A 55 -5.21 11.74 -7.14
N GLY A 56 -5.83 10.56 -6.99
CA GLY A 56 -6.80 10.03 -7.95
C GLY A 56 -6.19 9.42 -9.21
N LYS A 57 -4.87 9.19 -9.21
CA LYS A 57 -4.19 8.48 -10.30
C LYS A 57 -4.42 6.98 -10.19
N THR A 58 -4.35 6.32 -11.35
CA THR A 58 -4.60 4.89 -11.50
C THR A 58 -3.35 4.03 -11.39
N ASP A 59 -2.18 4.67 -11.51
CA ASP A 59 -0.89 4.04 -11.69
C ASP A 59 0.11 4.56 -10.66
N PHE A 60 0.81 3.62 -10.02
CA PHE A 60 1.81 3.90 -8.99
C PHE A 60 2.91 4.85 -9.48
N ALA A 61 3.40 4.65 -10.71
CA ALA A 61 4.48 5.45 -11.29
C ALA A 61 4.06 6.89 -11.62
N SER A 62 2.75 7.17 -11.73
CA SER A 62 2.23 8.52 -11.98
C SER A 62 1.96 9.31 -10.70
N CYS A 63 2.15 8.69 -9.54
CA CYS A 63 1.95 9.34 -8.24
C CYS A 63 3.27 9.91 -7.73
N HIS A 64 3.26 11.17 -7.29
CA HIS A 64 4.47 11.86 -6.80
C HIS A 64 4.60 11.88 -5.27
N SER A 65 3.51 11.71 -4.54
CA SER A 65 3.51 11.75 -3.07
C SER A 65 2.77 10.56 -2.49
N PHE A 66 3.41 9.83 -1.58
CA PHE A 66 2.76 8.76 -0.83
C PHE A 66 2.86 9.07 0.65
N LYS A 67 1.77 8.86 1.38
CA LYS A 67 1.70 9.00 2.83
C LYS A 67 1.71 7.62 3.44
N ARG A 68 2.66 7.36 4.34
CA ARG A 68 2.66 6.10 5.11
C ARG A 68 1.57 6.15 6.18
N GLN A 69 0.70 5.16 6.18
CA GLN A 69 -0.34 4.95 7.17
C GLN A 69 0.20 4.06 8.30
N TYR A 70 0.30 4.61 9.51
CA TYR A 70 0.74 3.88 10.69
C TYR A 70 -0.46 3.32 11.46
N GLY A 71 -0.39 2.06 11.91
CA GLY A 71 -1.49 1.43 12.65
C GLY A 71 -2.70 1.07 11.77
N HIS A 72 -2.50 1.00 10.46
CA HIS A 72 -3.56 0.65 9.52
C HIS A 72 -4.04 -0.80 9.77
N ALA A 73 -5.33 -1.09 9.59
CA ALA A 73 -5.90 -2.42 9.83
C ALA A 73 -5.28 -3.54 8.97
N LEU A 74 -4.74 -3.18 7.80
CA LEU A 74 -4.03 -4.10 6.89
C LEU A 74 -2.52 -4.19 7.17
N GLN A 75 -2.01 -3.33 8.05
CA GLN A 75 -0.63 -3.43 8.51
C GLN A 75 -0.54 -4.58 9.52
N LYS A 76 0.46 -5.45 9.35
CA LYS A 76 0.77 -6.50 10.32
C LYS A 76 0.88 -5.86 11.70
N PRO A 77 0.22 -6.43 12.73
CA PRO A 77 0.43 -5.98 14.09
C PRO A 77 1.93 -6.11 14.34
N LYS A 78 2.56 -4.98 14.68
CA LYS A 78 3.97 -4.96 15.06
C LYS A 78 3.99 -5.78 16.34
N ASN A 79 4.34 -7.06 16.23
CA ASN A 79 4.31 -7.98 17.34
C ASN A 79 5.22 -7.34 18.39
N ARG A 80 4.60 -6.76 19.42
CA ARG A 80 5.31 -6.25 20.58
C ARG A 80 5.70 -7.55 21.28
N ALA A 81 6.78 -8.17 20.80
CA ALA A 81 7.45 -9.21 21.54
C ALA A 81 7.81 -8.56 22.88
N ARG A 82 6.96 -8.83 23.87
CA ARG A 82 7.23 -8.60 25.27
C ARG A 82 8.03 -9.77 25.78
#